data_AF-A0A0F6PC75-F1
#
_entry.id   AF-A0A0F6PC75-F1
#
_cell.length_a   1.000
_cell.length_b   1.000
_cell.length_c   1.000
_cell.angle_alpha   90.00
_cell.angle_beta   90.00
_cell.angle_gamma   90.00
#
_symmetry.space_group_name_H-M   'P 1'
#
loop_
_entity.id
_entity.type
_entity.pdbx_description
1 polymer ?
#
loop_
_entity_poly.entity_id
_entity_poly.type
_entity_poly.pdbx_seq_one_letter_code
_entity_poly.pdbx_strand_id
1 'polypeptide(L)'
;MVLPRDGLTDGHGKPLVYDKVYYVGEQDFYIPRDETGKFKKYESPGEAYEDTVAVMKTLTPTHIVFNGAVGALTGDNAMTAKVGETVLIIHSQANRDTRPHLIGGHGEYVWATGKF
;
A
#
# COMPACT_ATOMS: atom_id res chain seq x y z
N MET A 1 -11.68 -5.84 -3.38
CA MET A 1 -11.69 -6.55 -4.68
C MET A 1 -12.92 -7.44 -4.71
N VAL A 2 -13.66 -7.49 -5.81
CA VAL A 2 -14.78 -8.43 -6.01
C VAL A 2 -14.50 -9.15 -7.31
N LEU A 3 -14.26 -10.45 -7.28
CA LEU A 3 -13.89 -11.23 -8.47
C LEU A 3 -15.09 -11.43 -9.39
N PRO A 4 -14.90 -11.49 -10.73
CA PRO A 4 -15.93 -11.93 -11.64
C PRO A 4 -16.21 -13.42 -11.37
N ARG A 5 -17.43 -13.88 -11.70
CA ARG A 5 -17.83 -15.27 -11.44
C ARG A 5 -16.89 -16.30 -12.06
N ASP A 6 -16.35 -15.98 -13.24
CA ASP A 6 -15.47 -16.86 -14.02
C ASP A 6 -13.98 -16.58 -13.79
N GLY A 7 -13.63 -15.73 -12.81
CA GLY A 7 -12.26 -15.34 -12.52
C GLY A 7 -11.76 -14.16 -13.36
N LEU A 8 -10.46 -13.87 -13.28
CA LEU A 8 -9.83 -12.80 -14.04
C LEU A 8 -9.60 -13.25 -15.48
N THR A 9 -9.69 -12.31 -16.42
CA THR A 9 -9.37 -12.55 -17.83
C THR A 9 -8.40 -11.51 -18.36
N ASP A 10 -7.66 -11.84 -19.41
CA ASP A 10 -6.95 -10.84 -20.19
C ASP A 10 -7.95 -9.97 -20.98
N GLY A 11 -7.46 -8.88 -21.58
CA GLY A 11 -8.29 -7.99 -22.41
C GLY A 11 -8.89 -8.65 -23.67
N HIS A 12 -8.63 -9.94 -23.89
CA HIS A 12 -9.15 -10.76 -24.98
C HIS A 12 -10.02 -11.93 -24.48
N GLY A 13 -10.34 -11.98 -23.18
CA GLY A 13 -11.20 -12.99 -22.57
C GLY A 13 -10.50 -14.31 -22.23
N LYS A 14 -9.16 -14.41 -22.32
CA LYS A 14 -8.44 -15.61 -21.87
C LYS A 14 -8.29 -15.61 -20.35
N PRO A 15 -8.47 -16.75 -19.65
CA PRO A 15 -8.34 -16.80 -18.21
C PRO A 15 -6.94 -16.42 -17.71
N LEU A 16 -6.88 -15.63 -16.63
CA LEU A 16 -5.67 -15.33 -15.87
C LEU A 16 -5.80 -15.93 -14.47
N VAL A 17 -4.94 -16.91 -14.18
CA VAL A 17 -4.92 -17.65 -12.90
C VAL A 17 -3.64 -17.28 -12.16
N TYR A 18 -3.77 -16.88 -10.90
CA TYR A 18 -2.64 -16.62 -10.02
C TYR A 18 -2.45 -17.77 -9.03
N ASP A 19 -1.21 -18.10 -8.69
CA ASP A 19 -0.85 -19.11 -7.69
C ASP A 19 -0.86 -18.52 -6.28
N LYS A 20 -0.54 -17.22 -6.17
CA LYS A 20 -0.52 -16.46 -4.92
C LYS A 20 -1.15 -15.10 -5.07
N VAL A 21 -1.67 -14.60 -3.95
CA VAL A 21 -2.17 -13.23 -3.85
C VAL A 21 -1.60 -12.55 -2.60
N TYR A 22 -1.16 -11.30 -2.77
CA TYR A 22 -0.77 -10.42 -1.67
C TYR A 22 -1.63 -9.15 -1.68
N TYR A 23 -1.87 -8.61 -0.49
CA TYR A 23 -2.49 -7.30 -0.32
C TYR A 23 -1.50 -6.36 0.38
N VAL A 24 -1.19 -5.25 -0.29
CA VAL A 24 -0.33 -4.18 0.19
C VAL A 24 -1.18 -2.94 0.40
N GLY A 25 -1.34 -2.57 1.67
CA GLY A 25 -1.96 -1.31 2.05
C GLY A 25 -0.88 -0.26 2.25
N GLU A 26 -0.88 0.79 1.45
CA GLU A 26 0.01 1.94 1.62
C GLU A 26 -0.69 3.04 2.43
N GLN A 27 0.02 3.58 3.42
CA GLN A 27 -0.48 4.61 4.32
C GLN A 27 0.47 5.80 4.38
N ASP A 28 -0.06 6.99 4.12
CA ASP A 28 0.58 8.27 4.38
C ASP A 28 0.23 8.76 5.80
N PHE A 29 1.23 8.88 6.68
CA PHE A 29 1.09 9.32 8.07
C PHE A 29 1.61 10.75 8.28
N TYR A 30 0.88 11.50 9.10
CA TYR A 30 1.14 12.91 9.41
C TYR A 30 1.43 13.07 10.90
N ILE A 31 2.59 12.60 11.37
CA ILE A 31 2.94 12.55 12.80
C ILE A 31 3.56 13.89 13.23
N PRO A 32 2.96 14.62 14.19
CA PRO A 32 3.48 15.92 14.64
C PRO A 32 4.86 15.83 15.30
N ARG A 33 5.61 16.94 15.22
CA ARG A 33 6.91 17.12 15.90
C ARG A 33 6.82 18.24 16.93
N ASP A 34 7.63 18.14 17.98
CA ASP A 34 7.83 19.21 18.95
C ASP A 34 8.82 20.28 18.44
N GLU A 35 9.05 21.31 19.24
CA GLU A 35 9.96 22.43 18.92
C GLU A 35 11.42 21.98 18.69
N THR A 36 11.81 20.81 19.19
CA THR A 36 13.14 20.23 19.00
C THR A 36 13.22 19.34 17.76
N GLY A 37 12.10 19.12 17.07
CA GLY A 37 11.99 18.28 15.88
C GLY A 37 11.74 16.80 16.16
N LYS A 38 11.49 16.41 17.41
CA LYS A 38 11.18 15.02 17.78
C LYS A 38 9.69 14.73 17.59
N PHE A 39 9.33 13.53 17.13
CA PHE A 39 7.93 13.14 17.01
C PHE A 39 7.23 13.10 18.37
N LYS A 40 6.05 13.73 18.44
CA LYS A 40 5.22 13.81 19.65
C LYS A 40 4.57 12.46 19.94
N LYS A 41 4.33 12.19 21.23
CA LYS A 41 3.48 11.11 21.73
C LYS A 41 2.31 11.76 22.48
N TYR A 42 1.17 11.08 22.46
CA TYR A 42 -0.08 11.55 23.03
C TYR A 42 -0.69 10.43 23.88
N GLU A 43 -1.38 10.77 24.96
CA GLU A 43 -2.00 9.79 25.85
C GLU A 43 -3.34 9.26 25.30
N SER A 44 -3.98 10.03 24.42
CA SER A 44 -5.22 9.66 23.77
C SER A 44 -5.27 10.11 22.30
N PRO A 45 -6.10 9.46 21.45
CA PRO A 45 -6.29 9.91 20.06
C PRO A 45 -6.83 11.35 19.93
N GLY A 46 -7.62 11.82 20.90
CA GLY A 46 -8.21 13.16 20.88
C GLY A 46 -7.18 14.27 21.06
N GLU A 47 -6.17 14.06 21.91
CA GLU A 47 -5.08 15.03 22.14
C GLU A 47 -4.21 15.24 20.90
N ALA A 48 -4.10 14.23 20.04
CA ALA A 48 -3.32 14.32 18.80
C ALA A 48 -4.04 15.09 17.68
N TYR A 49 -5.35 15.33 17.81
CA TYR A 49 -6.20 15.72 16.69
C TYR A 49 -5.78 17.05 16.06
N GLU A 50 -5.67 18.12 16.84
CA GLU A 50 -5.37 19.47 16.32
C GLU A 50 -4.00 19.51 15.65
N ASP A 51 -2.97 18.97 16.31
CA ASP A 51 -1.62 18.89 15.78
C ASP A 51 -1.55 18.05 14.51
N THR A 52 -2.22 16.89 14.48
CA THR A 52 -2.24 16.01 13.31
C THR A 52 -2.92 16.70 12.13
N VAL A 53 -4.05 17.39 12.37
CA VAL A 53 -4.74 18.18 11.34
C VAL A 53 -3.84 19.29 10.81
N ALA A 54 -3.05 19.95 11.65
CA ALA A 54 -2.10 20.97 11.23
C ALA A 54 -1.02 20.38 10.29
N VAL A 55 -0.48 19.20 10.61
CA VAL A 55 0.49 18.50 9.74
C VAL A 55 -0.16 18.02 8.44
N MET A 56 -1.38 17.46 8.49
CA MET A 56 -2.12 17.04 7.30
C MET A 56 -2.32 18.17 6.28
N LYS A 57 -2.63 19.38 6.76
CA LYS A 57 -2.80 20.57 5.90
C LYS A 57 -1.53 20.97 5.13
N THR A 58 -0.36 20.48 5.52
CA THR A 58 0.90 20.69 4.77
C THR A 58 1.00 19.80 3.53
N LEU A 59 0.13 18.79 3.38
CA LEU A 59 0.14 17.79 2.30
C LEU A 59 1.46 17.01 2.18
N THR A 60 2.31 17.09 3.22
CA THR A 60 3.63 16.47 3.27
C THR A 60 3.62 15.40 4.35
N PRO A 61 3.40 14.13 4.00
CA PRO A 61 3.41 13.07 4.99
C PRO A 61 4.80 12.89 5.59
N THR A 62 4.85 12.65 6.88
CA THR A 62 6.08 12.36 7.62
C THR A 62 6.60 10.96 7.36
N HIS A 63 5.69 10.02 7.06
CA HIS A 63 6.00 8.65 6.71
C HIS A 63 5.03 8.17 5.64
N ILE A 64 5.53 7.38 4.69
CA ILE A 64 4.71 6.60 3.77
C ILE A 64 5.18 5.16 3.93
N VAL A 65 4.28 4.26 4.32
CA VAL A 65 4.65 2.90 4.72
C VAL A 65 3.68 1.88 4.12
N PHE A 66 4.19 0.68 3.87
CA PHE A 66 3.36 -0.49 3.59
C PHE A 66 2.99 -1.19 4.89
N ASN A 67 1.75 -1.66 4.99
CA ASN A 67 1.22 -2.49 6.06
C ASN A 67 1.52 -1.95 7.48
N GLY A 68 1.51 -0.63 7.63
CA GLY A 68 1.50 0.06 8.93
C GLY A 68 2.86 0.45 9.52
N ALA A 69 3.99 0.00 8.97
CA ALA A 69 5.31 0.35 9.52
C ALA A 69 6.44 0.34 8.47
N VAL A 70 7.51 1.09 8.76
CA VAL A 70 8.76 1.01 7.98
C VAL A 70 9.31 -0.41 8.07
N GLY A 71 9.52 -1.06 6.93
CA GLY A 71 10.03 -2.43 6.88
C GLY A 71 9.01 -3.52 7.21
N ALA A 72 7.69 -3.22 7.28
CA ALA A 72 6.68 -4.23 7.63
C ALA A 72 6.69 -5.46 6.70
N LEU A 73 7.07 -5.29 5.43
CA LEU A 73 7.12 -6.34 4.41
C LEU A 73 8.57 -6.73 4.05
N THR A 74 9.49 -6.70 5.00
CA THR A 74 10.91 -7.04 4.81
C THR A 74 11.39 -8.09 5.82
N GLY A 75 12.62 -8.60 5.63
CA GLY A 75 13.22 -9.60 6.50
C GLY A 75 12.38 -10.88 6.55
N ASP A 76 12.06 -11.35 7.75
CA ASP A 76 11.23 -12.54 7.96
C ASP A 76 9.79 -12.38 7.43
N ASN A 77 9.33 -11.14 7.25
CA ASN A 77 8.01 -10.80 6.70
C ASN A 77 8.04 -10.52 5.19
N ALA A 78 9.15 -10.79 4.52
CA ALA A 78 9.26 -10.57 3.07
C ALA A 78 8.24 -11.43 2.31
N MET A 79 7.60 -10.83 1.31
CA MET A 79 6.75 -11.57 0.37
C MET A 79 7.60 -12.58 -0.41
N THR A 80 7.08 -13.80 -0.63
CA THR A 80 7.84 -14.88 -1.26
C THR A 80 7.11 -15.46 -2.46
N ALA A 81 7.88 -15.76 -3.51
CA ALA A 81 7.42 -16.45 -4.70
C ALA A 81 8.52 -17.39 -5.20
N LYS A 82 8.15 -18.36 -6.04
CA LYS A 82 9.10 -19.19 -6.78
C LYS A 82 9.08 -18.82 -8.25
N VAL A 83 10.19 -19.05 -8.95
CA VAL A 83 10.23 -18.92 -10.41
C VAL A 83 9.13 -19.79 -11.02
N GLY A 84 8.32 -19.18 -11.89
CA GLY A 84 7.17 -19.82 -12.52
C GLY A 84 5.83 -19.63 -11.80
N GLU A 85 5.81 -19.11 -10.56
CA GLU A 85 4.54 -18.73 -9.90
C GLU A 85 4.04 -17.38 -10.43
N THR A 86 2.74 -17.31 -10.72
CA THR A 86 2.02 -16.06 -11.00
C THR A 86 1.50 -15.46 -9.70
N VAL A 87 1.82 -14.19 -9.44
CA VAL A 87 1.43 -13.49 -8.21
C VAL A 87 0.52 -12.31 -8.53
N LEU A 88 -0.67 -12.30 -7.94
CA LEU A 88 -1.55 -11.14 -7.91
C LEU A 88 -1.17 -10.24 -6.74
N ILE A 89 -0.77 -8.99 -7.00
CA ILE A 89 -0.48 -8.00 -5.96
C ILE A 89 -1.58 -6.94 -5.98
N ILE A 90 -2.40 -6.93 -4.94
CA ILE A 90 -3.43 -5.92 -4.74
C ILE A 90 -2.79 -4.77 -3.96
N HIS A 91 -2.81 -3.56 -4.54
CA HIS A 91 -2.30 -2.36 -3.90
C HIS A 91 -3.43 -1.38 -3.62
N SER A 92 -3.47 -0.80 -2.42
CA SER A 92 -4.42 0.27 -2.09
C SER A 92 -3.72 1.49 -1.52
N GLN A 93 -4.30 2.64 -1.79
CA GLN A 93 -4.00 3.91 -1.17
C GLN A 93 -5.34 4.68 -1.12
N ALA A 94 -5.76 5.10 0.07
CA ALA A 94 -7.08 5.69 0.28
C ALA A 94 -7.12 7.23 0.23
N ASN A 95 -5.98 7.92 0.30
CA ASN A 95 -5.88 9.36 0.55
C ASN A 95 -4.96 10.11 -0.42
N ARG A 96 -3.93 9.46 -0.97
CA ARG A 96 -2.85 10.08 -1.75
C ARG A 96 -2.41 9.17 -2.90
N ASP A 97 -2.10 9.77 -4.03
CA ASP A 97 -1.60 9.03 -5.18
C ASP A 97 -0.29 8.29 -4.87
N THR A 98 -0.17 7.10 -5.43
CA THR A 98 1.02 6.23 -5.38
C THR A 98 1.30 5.64 -6.76
N ARG A 99 2.54 5.17 -6.96
CA ARG A 99 3.03 4.60 -8.22
C ARG A 99 3.80 3.30 -7.93
N PRO A 100 3.09 2.19 -7.70
CA PRO A 100 3.73 0.91 -7.38
C PRO A 100 4.70 0.48 -8.47
N HIS A 101 5.81 -0.12 -8.08
CA HIS A 101 6.82 -0.62 -8.99
C HIS A 101 7.47 -1.88 -8.41
N LEU A 102 7.74 -2.86 -9.26
CA LEU A 102 8.46 -4.07 -8.92
C LEU A 102 9.88 -4.00 -9.50
N ILE A 103 10.86 -3.66 -8.67
CA ILE A 103 12.26 -3.54 -9.09
C ILE A 103 12.75 -4.91 -9.61
N GLY A 104 13.24 -4.94 -10.85
CA GLY A 104 13.71 -6.16 -11.51
C GLY A 104 12.61 -7.02 -12.15
N GLY A 105 11.35 -6.58 -12.08
CA GLY A 105 10.21 -7.25 -12.71
C GLY A 105 9.29 -6.26 -13.45
N HIS A 106 8.08 -6.71 -13.75
CA HIS A 106 7.04 -5.91 -14.40
C HIS A 106 5.66 -6.27 -13.86
N GLY A 107 4.66 -5.42 -14.11
CA GLY A 107 3.25 -5.83 -14.04
C GLY A 107 2.81 -6.32 -15.41
N GLU A 108 2.71 -7.64 -15.61
CA GLU A 108 2.30 -8.21 -16.89
C GLU A 108 0.87 -7.80 -17.28
N TYR A 109 -0.03 -7.81 -16.29
CA TYR A 109 -1.40 -7.33 -16.41
C TYR A 109 -1.70 -6.39 -15.23
N VAL A 110 -2.12 -5.16 -15.54
CA VAL A 110 -2.36 -4.13 -14.51
C VAL A 110 -3.71 -3.46 -14.72
N TRP A 111 -4.63 -3.71 -13.79
CA TRP A 111 -5.85 -2.93 -13.65
C TRP A 111 -5.59 -1.75 -12.72
N ALA A 112 -4.97 -0.69 -13.25
CA ALA A 112 -4.53 0.46 -12.46
C ALA A 112 -5.67 1.15 -11.69
N THR A 113 -6.90 1.13 -12.22
CA THR A 113 -8.10 1.68 -11.59
C THR A 113 -8.86 0.65 -10.72
N GLY A 114 -8.32 -0.57 -10.62
CA GLY A 114 -8.85 -1.66 -9.79
C GLY A 114 -10.24 -2.13 -10.20
N LYS A 115 -10.55 -2.10 -11.50
CA LYS A 115 -11.77 -2.66 -12.09
C LYS A 115 -11.36 -3.60 -13.24
N PHE A 116 -11.96 -4.78 -13.26
CA PHE A 116 -11.72 -5.87 -14.20
C PHE A 116 -13.03 -6.57 -14.50
#